data_AF-A0A2I0JNA1-F1
#
_entry.id   AF-A0A2I0JNA1-F1
#
_cell.length_a   1.000
_cell.length_b   1.000
_cell.length_c   1.000
_cell.angle_alpha   90.00
_cell.angle_beta   90.00
_cell.angle_gamma   90.00
#
_symmetry.space_group_name_H-M   'P 1'
#
loop_
_entity.id
_entity.type
_entity.pdbx_description
1 polymer ?
#
loop_
_entity_poly.entity_id
_entity_poly.type
_entity_poly.pdbx_seq_one_letter_code
_entity_poly.pdbx_strand_id
1 'polypeptide(L)'
;MTICLSKVYKAEKVELSEDRMSASSTKGYRMVRATRGVCEGAWYFEIKVEKLGETGHTRLGWSMEKGDLQAPVGYDGNSFGYRDIDGSKVHKALREKYGEEGYKEGDVIGFYVNLPDGGSYAPKPPHAVLYKGQRYLCAQDPKDDPPRVVPGSEISFFKNGLCQGVAFKDLYGGRYYPAASMYTLPNQPSCAVSFNFGPEFEFFPESFDGRPVPRPMVEVAYHGFDGRFENGAVNEKQQ
;
A
#
# COMPACT_ATOMS: atom_id res chain seq x y z
N MET A 1 -15.75 3.55 -10.94
CA MET A 1 -14.91 4.40 -10.06
C MET A 1 -13.46 4.22 -10.48
N THR A 2 -12.63 5.26 -10.39
CA THR A 2 -11.17 5.22 -10.58
C THR A 2 -10.46 4.95 -9.24
N ILE A 3 -9.19 4.55 -9.27
CA ILE A 3 -8.39 4.44 -8.04
C ILE A 3 -8.22 5.83 -7.41
N CYS A 4 -8.25 5.87 -6.08
CA CYS A 4 -8.11 7.07 -5.26
C CYS A 4 -7.81 6.66 -3.81
N LEU A 5 -7.62 7.62 -2.91
CA LEU A 5 -7.45 7.38 -1.47
C LEU A 5 -8.78 6.97 -0.80
N SER A 6 -8.68 6.02 0.12
CA SER A 6 -9.85 5.43 0.77
C SER A 6 -10.36 6.29 1.92
N LYS A 7 -11.67 6.58 1.94
CA LYS A 7 -12.35 7.19 3.09
C LYS A 7 -12.49 6.22 4.27
N VAL A 8 -12.41 4.91 4.00
CA VAL A 8 -12.55 3.83 5.00
C VAL A 8 -11.18 3.40 5.54
N TYR A 9 -10.19 3.27 4.67
CA TYR A 9 -8.85 2.79 5.01
C TYR A 9 -7.88 3.95 5.23
N LYS A 10 -8.26 4.84 6.15
CA LYS A 10 -7.43 5.94 6.64
C LYS A 10 -7.61 6.09 8.15
N ALA A 11 -6.61 6.63 8.82
CA ALA A 11 -6.80 7.11 10.18
C ALA A 11 -7.86 8.23 10.22
N GLU A 12 -8.59 8.34 11.34
CA GLU A 12 -9.66 9.34 11.51
C GLU A 12 -9.17 10.77 11.21
N LYS A 13 -7.97 11.13 11.70
CA LYS A 13 -7.36 12.46 11.58
C LYS A 13 -6.56 12.69 10.27
N VAL A 14 -6.71 11.82 9.28
CA VAL A 14 -6.25 12.11 7.92
C VAL A 14 -7.38 12.81 7.17
N GLU A 15 -7.10 13.99 6.62
CA GLU A 15 -8.03 14.69 5.74
C GLU A 15 -7.67 14.39 4.28
N LEU A 16 -8.68 14.33 3.42
CA LEU A 16 -8.51 14.07 2.00
C LEU A 16 -9.04 15.26 1.20
N SER A 17 -8.42 15.55 0.07
CA SER A 17 -8.99 16.47 -0.93
C SER A 17 -10.30 15.92 -1.50
N GLU A 18 -11.07 16.78 -2.18
CA GLU A 18 -12.36 16.40 -2.76
C GLU A 18 -12.24 15.26 -3.79
N ASP A 19 -11.21 15.32 -4.63
CA ASP A 19 -10.87 14.29 -5.61
C ASP A 19 -10.28 13.01 -4.98
N ARG A 20 -9.92 13.07 -3.69
CA ARG A 20 -9.24 12.01 -2.92
C ARG A 20 -7.91 11.59 -3.52
N MET A 21 -7.18 12.52 -4.12
CA MET A 21 -5.82 12.31 -4.61
C MET A 21 -4.76 12.87 -3.67
N SER A 22 -5.14 13.75 -2.74
CA SER A 22 -4.25 14.29 -1.71
C SER A 22 -4.69 13.90 -0.32
N ALA A 23 -3.72 13.72 0.57
CA ALA A 23 -3.93 13.49 1.98
C ALA A 23 -3.15 14.49 2.81
N SER A 24 -3.73 14.89 3.94
CA SER A 24 -3.05 15.74 4.91
C SER A 24 -3.28 15.28 6.35
N SER A 25 -2.35 15.61 7.24
CA SER A 25 -2.46 15.33 8.67
C SER A 25 -1.92 16.48 9.53
N THR A 26 -2.55 16.67 10.70
CA THR A 26 -2.32 17.81 11.60
C THR A 26 -1.77 17.40 12.98
N LYS A 27 -1.66 16.10 13.29
CA LYS A 27 -1.15 15.65 14.59
C LYS A 27 -0.66 14.20 14.59
N GLY A 28 0.64 14.04 14.83
CA GLY A 28 1.26 12.72 14.99
C GLY A 28 1.22 11.90 13.70
N TYR A 29 1.77 10.69 13.73
CA TYR A 29 1.75 9.81 12.56
C TYR A 29 0.35 9.27 12.33
N ARG A 30 -0.13 9.37 11.09
CA ARG A 30 -1.40 8.78 10.63
C ARG A 30 -1.27 8.29 9.21
N MET A 31 -1.80 7.10 8.91
CA MET A 31 -1.71 6.48 7.59
C MET A 31 -3.03 6.59 6.81
N VAL A 32 -2.91 6.67 5.49
CA VAL A 32 -3.96 6.42 4.52
C VAL A 32 -3.50 5.40 3.49
N ARG A 33 -4.44 4.59 3.00
CA ARG A 33 -4.25 3.66 1.89
C ARG A 33 -5.12 4.03 0.69
N ALA A 34 -4.65 3.67 -0.50
CA ALA A 34 -5.47 3.68 -1.70
C ALA A 34 -6.61 2.65 -1.63
N THR A 35 -7.62 2.86 -2.46
CA THR A 35 -8.80 2.00 -2.61
C THR A 35 -8.51 0.67 -3.30
N ARG A 36 -7.38 0.56 -3.99
CA ARG A 36 -6.97 -0.65 -4.73
C ARG A 36 -5.54 -1.01 -4.39
N GLY A 37 -5.26 -2.30 -4.45
CA GLY A 37 -3.94 -2.87 -4.21
C GLY A 37 -3.73 -4.09 -5.10
N VAL A 38 -2.49 -4.55 -5.19
CA VAL A 38 -2.03 -5.55 -6.15
C VAL A 38 -1.56 -6.81 -5.44
N CYS A 39 -1.78 -7.97 -6.06
CA CYS A 39 -1.31 -9.26 -5.52
C CYS A 39 -0.25 -9.92 -6.39
N GLU A 40 -0.07 -9.48 -7.64
CA GLU A 40 0.80 -10.11 -8.61
C GLU A 40 1.30 -9.12 -9.67
N GLY A 41 2.45 -9.42 -10.27
CA GLY A 41 3.07 -8.63 -11.33
C GLY A 41 3.81 -7.39 -10.84
N ALA A 42 4.30 -6.60 -11.79
CA ALA A 42 5.03 -5.35 -11.55
C ALA A 42 4.12 -4.13 -11.66
N TRP A 43 4.17 -3.24 -10.67
CA TRP A 43 3.30 -2.07 -10.56
C TRP A 43 4.04 -0.84 -10.06
N TYR A 44 3.55 0.33 -10.49
CA TYR A 44 4.15 1.63 -10.18
C TYR A 44 3.12 2.72 -9.89
N PHE A 45 3.47 3.60 -8.95
CA PHE A 45 2.80 4.86 -8.70
C PHE A 45 3.78 5.89 -8.13
N GLU A 46 3.37 7.15 -8.02
CA GLU A 46 4.15 8.22 -7.43
C GLU A 46 3.41 8.88 -6.27
N ILE A 47 4.18 9.44 -5.35
CA ILE A 47 3.69 10.38 -4.33
C ILE A 47 4.56 11.62 -4.36
N LYS A 48 3.93 12.79 -4.49
CA LYS A 48 4.59 14.09 -4.34
C LYS A 48 4.45 14.58 -2.92
N VAL A 49 5.56 15.06 -2.37
CA VAL A 49 5.59 15.69 -1.04
C VAL A 49 5.19 17.16 -1.19
N GLU A 50 3.90 17.43 -1.05
CA GLU A 50 3.34 18.78 -1.26
C GLU A 50 3.76 19.76 -0.17
N LYS A 51 3.71 19.32 1.10
CA LYS A 51 4.00 20.19 2.24
C LYS A 51 4.48 19.39 3.44
N LEU A 52 5.65 19.73 3.95
CA LEU A 52 6.12 19.29 5.27
C LEU A 52 6.04 20.44 6.28
N GLY A 53 6.41 21.66 5.87
CA GLY A 53 6.66 22.75 6.82
C GLY A 53 7.80 22.42 7.80
N GLU A 54 7.85 23.12 8.93
CA GLU A 54 9.00 23.04 9.86
C GLU A 54 9.09 21.73 10.65
N THR A 55 7.95 21.06 10.88
CA THR A 55 7.86 19.90 11.79
C THR A 55 7.23 18.68 11.13
N GLY A 56 6.91 18.79 9.84
CA GLY A 56 6.27 17.73 9.10
C GLY A 56 7.25 16.66 8.69
N HIS A 57 6.80 15.41 8.80
CA HIS A 57 7.56 14.25 8.35
C HIS A 57 6.67 13.24 7.67
N THR A 58 7.23 12.44 6.78
CA THR A 58 6.49 11.38 6.09
C THR A 58 7.22 10.04 6.12
N ARG A 59 6.42 8.97 6.16
CA ARG A 59 6.85 7.65 5.68
C ARG A 59 5.89 7.18 4.62
N LEU A 60 6.42 6.94 3.44
CA LEU A 60 5.66 6.60 2.24
C LEU A 60 5.98 5.17 1.83
N GLY A 61 5.06 4.46 1.19
CA GLY A 61 5.37 3.13 0.70
C GLY A 61 4.16 2.25 0.44
N TRP A 62 4.31 0.97 0.78
CA TRP A 62 3.29 -0.05 0.58
C TRP A 62 2.76 -0.53 1.93
N SER A 63 1.46 -0.82 1.98
CA SER A 63 0.80 -1.39 3.16
C SER A 63 -0.14 -2.50 2.74
N MET A 64 -0.19 -3.58 3.52
CA MET A 64 -1.12 -4.68 3.37
C MET A 64 -2.46 -4.38 4.06
N GLU A 65 -3.41 -5.30 3.93
CA GLU A 65 -4.75 -5.15 4.52
C GLU A 65 -4.73 -4.90 6.04
N LYS A 66 -3.85 -5.61 6.76
CA LYS A 66 -3.70 -5.59 8.22
C LYS A 66 -2.76 -4.49 8.74
N GLY A 67 -2.33 -3.56 7.89
CA GLY A 67 -1.49 -2.43 8.30
C GLY A 67 -2.22 -1.51 9.29
N ASP A 68 -1.57 -1.16 10.40
CA ASP A 68 -2.12 -0.27 11.41
C ASP A 68 -2.23 1.18 10.89
N LEU A 69 -3.46 1.62 10.67
CA LEU A 69 -3.75 2.94 10.12
C LEU A 69 -3.40 4.09 11.09
N GLN A 70 -3.26 3.81 12.39
CA GLN A 70 -2.87 4.81 13.40
C GLN A 70 -1.34 4.92 13.54
N ALA A 71 -0.59 4.05 12.88
CA ALA A 71 0.86 4.00 12.92
C ALA A 71 1.49 4.45 11.60
N PRO A 72 2.77 4.84 11.58
CA PRO A 72 3.47 5.13 10.34
C PRO A 72 3.67 3.89 9.47
N VAL A 73 3.78 4.09 8.16
CA VAL A 73 4.19 3.02 7.21
C VAL A 73 5.54 2.45 7.65
N GLY A 74 5.62 1.12 7.74
CA GLY A 74 6.80 0.40 8.22
C GLY A 74 6.82 0.14 9.73
N TYR A 75 5.82 0.59 10.50
CA TYR A 75 5.74 0.32 11.93
C TYR A 75 5.54 -1.16 12.24
N ASP A 76 4.64 -1.82 11.52
CA ASP A 76 4.30 -3.22 11.72
C ASP A 76 4.94 -4.14 10.66
N GLY A 77 4.63 -5.43 10.75
CA GLY A 77 5.02 -6.42 9.75
C GLY A 77 4.16 -6.41 8.49
N ASN A 78 3.18 -5.51 8.39
CA ASN A 78 2.22 -5.43 7.29
C ASN A 78 2.47 -4.22 6.37
N SER A 79 3.53 -3.44 6.61
CA SER A 79 3.83 -2.26 5.83
C SER A 79 5.34 -2.05 5.63
N PHE A 80 5.69 -1.38 4.55
CA PHE A 80 7.05 -1.23 4.04
C PHE A 80 7.26 0.23 3.66
N GLY A 81 8.04 0.95 4.47
CA GLY A 81 8.16 2.40 4.41
C GLY A 81 9.50 2.90 3.91
N TYR A 82 9.49 4.09 3.30
CA TYR A 82 10.64 4.91 2.96
C TYR A 82 10.53 6.25 3.70
N ARG A 83 11.57 6.61 4.45
CA ARG A 83 11.56 7.73 5.39
C ARG A 83 12.22 8.98 4.81
N ASP A 84 11.57 10.11 5.01
CA ASP A 84 11.97 11.44 4.55
C ASP A 84 13.30 11.95 5.10
N ILE A 85 13.61 11.72 6.38
CA ILE A 85 14.75 12.38 7.05
C ILE A 85 16.11 11.90 6.53
N ASP A 86 16.32 10.59 6.46
CA ASP A 86 17.64 9.98 6.21
C ASP A 86 17.63 8.97 5.08
N GLY A 87 16.50 8.82 4.37
CA GLY A 87 16.38 7.83 3.30
C GLY A 87 16.38 6.39 3.81
N SER A 88 16.12 6.15 5.10
CA SER A 88 16.04 4.80 5.62
C SER A 88 14.78 4.08 5.10
N LYS A 89 14.95 2.78 4.84
CA LYS A 89 13.81 1.86 4.66
C LYS A 89 13.37 1.37 6.04
N VAL A 90 12.06 1.21 6.22
CA VAL A 90 11.45 0.88 7.52
C VAL A 90 10.46 -0.26 7.38
N HIS A 91 10.63 -1.30 8.19
CA HIS A 91 9.71 -2.44 8.29
C HIS A 91 9.81 -3.04 9.70
N LYS A 92 8.67 -3.45 10.30
CA LYS A 92 8.63 -3.94 11.70
C LYS A 92 9.27 -2.97 12.70
N ALA A 93 9.09 -1.67 12.48
CA ALA A 93 9.70 -0.58 13.24
C ALA A 93 11.25 -0.52 13.20
N LEU A 94 11.91 -1.39 12.44
CA LEU A 94 13.34 -1.38 12.24
C LEU A 94 13.68 -0.48 11.05
N ARG A 95 14.67 0.40 11.24
CA ARG A 95 15.19 1.29 10.20
C ARG A 95 16.52 0.74 9.72
N GLU A 96 16.67 0.66 8.41
CA GLU A 96 17.90 0.23 7.77
C GLU A 96 18.35 1.28 6.76
N LYS A 97 19.67 1.43 6.58
CA LYS A 97 20.23 2.30 5.55
C LYS A 97 19.77 1.81 4.17
N TYR A 98 19.32 2.73 3.33
CA TYR A 98 18.79 2.41 2.01
C TYR A 98 19.14 3.49 0.99
N GLY A 99 18.43 4.62 0.99
CA GLY A 99 18.80 5.78 0.21
C GLY A 99 20.09 6.40 0.75
N GLU A 100 20.83 7.09 -0.11
CA GLU A 100 22.00 7.89 0.33
C GLU A 100 21.56 9.09 1.16
N GLU A 101 20.42 9.67 0.80
CA GLU A 101 19.82 10.82 1.46
C GLU A 101 18.30 10.65 1.60
N GLY A 102 17.74 11.47 2.48
CA GLY A 102 16.30 11.66 2.61
C GLY A 102 15.65 12.36 1.42
N TYR A 103 14.36 12.61 1.53
CA TYR A 103 13.56 13.38 0.58
C TYR A 103 12.81 14.49 1.30
N LYS A 104 12.45 15.54 0.56
CA LYS A 104 11.92 16.79 1.13
C LYS A 104 10.70 17.28 0.36
N GLU A 105 10.11 18.37 0.85
CA GLU A 105 9.03 19.09 0.17
C GLU A 105 9.42 19.41 -1.28
N GLY A 106 8.51 19.10 -2.21
CA GLY A 106 8.70 19.20 -3.66
C GLY A 106 9.21 17.93 -4.34
N ASP A 107 9.84 16.99 -3.62
CA ASP A 107 10.28 15.73 -4.22
C ASP A 107 9.11 14.83 -4.60
N VAL A 108 9.29 14.08 -5.67
CA VAL A 108 8.38 13.03 -6.15
C VAL A 108 9.02 11.68 -5.92
N ILE A 109 8.36 10.84 -5.13
CA ILE A 109 8.83 9.50 -4.84
C ILE A 109 8.06 8.51 -5.71
N GLY A 110 8.81 7.69 -6.46
CA GLY A 110 8.29 6.58 -7.22
C GLY A 110 8.30 5.29 -6.41
N PHE A 111 7.26 4.47 -6.58
CA PHE A 111 7.03 3.26 -5.81
C PHE A 111 6.87 2.08 -6.75
N TYR A 112 7.86 1.19 -6.76
CA TYR A 112 7.82 -0.05 -7.54
C TYR A 112 7.58 -1.24 -6.62
N VAL A 113 6.70 -2.15 -7.04
CA VAL A 113 6.59 -3.49 -6.46
C VAL A 113 6.52 -4.52 -7.57
N ASN A 114 7.20 -5.65 -7.39
CA ASN A 114 7.08 -6.81 -8.25
C ASN A 114 6.73 -8.05 -7.42
N LEU A 115 5.67 -8.74 -7.80
CA LEU A 115 5.17 -9.96 -7.16
C LEU A 115 5.01 -11.05 -8.23
N PRO A 116 6.09 -11.70 -8.70
CA PRO A 116 5.99 -12.76 -9.70
C PRO A 116 5.08 -13.89 -9.21
N ASP A 117 3.99 -14.16 -9.93
CA ASP A 117 2.98 -15.17 -9.54
C ASP A 117 2.44 -14.97 -8.10
N GLY A 118 2.45 -13.75 -7.56
CA GLY A 118 2.12 -13.51 -6.15
C GLY A 118 0.71 -13.94 -5.73
N GLY A 119 -0.23 -14.05 -6.69
CA GLY A 119 -1.57 -14.58 -6.46
C GLY A 119 -1.59 -16.02 -5.95
N SER A 120 -0.64 -16.87 -6.37
CA SER A 120 -0.55 -18.27 -5.92
C SER A 120 -0.01 -18.43 -4.49
N TYR A 121 0.64 -17.40 -3.97
CA TYR A 121 1.21 -17.34 -2.62
C TYR A 121 0.34 -16.57 -1.62
N ALA A 122 -0.68 -15.86 -2.11
CA ALA A 122 -1.60 -15.11 -1.29
C ALA A 122 -2.49 -16.05 -0.44
N PRO A 123 -2.84 -15.66 0.80
CA PRO A 123 -3.80 -16.42 1.59
C PRO A 123 -5.14 -16.49 0.86
N LYS A 124 -5.86 -17.60 1.06
CA LYS A 124 -7.19 -17.76 0.47
C LYS A 124 -8.10 -16.61 0.93
N PRO A 125 -8.89 -16.03 0.01
CA PRO A 125 -9.81 -14.97 0.38
C PRO A 125 -10.83 -15.51 1.40
N PRO A 126 -11.26 -14.69 2.37
CA PRO A 126 -12.28 -15.11 3.33
C PRO A 126 -13.55 -15.52 2.58
N HIS A 127 -14.05 -16.70 2.89
CA HIS A 127 -15.28 -17.21 2.32
C HIS A 127 -16.48 -16.46 2.94
N ALA A 128 -17.42 -16.05 2.10
CA ALA A 128 -18.65 -15.42 2.55
C ALA A 128 -19.80 -16.40 2.40
N VAL A 129 -20.54 -16.63 3.48
CA VAL A 129 -21.76 -17.43 3.45
C VAL A 129 -22.97 -16.52 3.55
N LEU A 130 -24.04 -16.89 2.85
CA LEU A 130 -25.34 -16.25 2.99
C LEU A 130 -26.11 -17.00 4.08
N TYR A 131 -26.44 -16.32 5.18
CA TYR A 131 -27.26 -16.88 6.25
C TYR A 131 -28.45 -15.95 6.50
N LYS A 132 -29.67 -16.49 6.32
CA LYS A 132 -30.93 -15.73 6.45
C LYS A 132 -30.98 -14.42 5.63
N GLY A 133 -30.44 -14.45 4.41
CA GLY A 133 -30.39 -13.29 3.52
C GLY A 133 -29.34 -12.23 3.90
N GLN A 134 -28.58 -12.45 4.98
CA GLN A 134 -27.46 -11.61 5.40
C GLN A 134 -26.12 -12.28 5.05
N ARG A 135 -25.14 -11.47 4.66
CA ARG A 135 -23.79 -11.94 4.31
C ARG A 135 -22.94 -12.01 5.58
N TYR A 136 -22.45 -13.20 5.90
CA TYR A 136 -21.48 -13.42 6.96
C TYR A 136 -20.13 -13.77 6.36
N LEU A 137 -19.08 -13.07 6.80
CA LEU A 137 -17.72 -13.47 6.52
C LEU A 137 -17.36 -14.58 7.49
N CYS A 138 -17.03 -15.74 6.96
CA CYS A 138 -16.47 -16.77 7.78
C CYS A 138 -15.02 -16.42 8.10
N ALA A 139 -14.64 -16.71 9.35
CA ALA A 139 -13.26 -16.62 9.76
C ALA A 139 -12.39 -17.53 8.88
N GLN A 140 -11.15 -17.12 8.64
CA GLN A 140 -10.13 -17.99 8.04
C GLN A 140 -10.03 -19.26 8.87
N ASP A 141 -9.99 -20.42 8.21
CA ASP A 141 -9.84 -21.70 8.91
C ASP A 141 -8.46 -21.69 9.56
N PRO A 142 -8.29 -22.09 10.83
CA PRO A 142 -6.96 -22.28 11.43
C PRO A 142 -6.03 -23.20 10.61
N LYS A 143 -6.58 -24.00 9.70
CA LYS A 143 -5.84 -24.85 8.73
C LYS A 143 -5.43 -24.13 7.44
N ASP A 144 -5.83 -22.88 7.23
CA ASP A 144 -5.37 -22.10 6.07
C ASP A 144 -3.86 -21.90 6.16
N ASP A 145 -3.16 -22.18 5.06
CA ASP A 145 -1.70 -22.06 5.00
C ASP A 145 -1.28 -20.63 5.35
N PRO A 146 -0.19 -20.46 6.14
CA PRO A 146 0.35 -19.13 6.41
C PRO A 146 0.76 -18.45 5.09
N PRO A 147 0.75 -17.10 5.03
CA PRO A 147 1.26 -16.38 3.88
C PRO A 147 2.66 -16.88 3.52
N ARG A 148 2.87 -17.22 2.25
CA ARG A 148 4.15 -17.75 1.76
C ARG A 148 4.95 -16.65 1.11
N VAL A 149 6.27 -16.72 1.19
CA VAL A 149 7.16 -15.79 0.47
C VAL A 149 6.97 -16.00 -1.04
N VAL A 150 6.83 -14.90 -1.78
CA VAL A 150 6.77 -14.85 -3.24
C VAL A 150 8.21 -14.83 -3.78
N PRO A 151 8.70 -15.88 -4.44
CA PRO A 151 10.08 -15.91 -4.94
C PRO A 151 10.33 -14.80 -5.97
N GLY A 152 11.48 -14.13 -5.86
CA GLY A 152 11.86 -13.04 -6.77
C GLY A 152 11.04 -11.76 -6.60
N SER A 153 10.24 -11.66 -5.54
CA SER A 153 9.50 -10.45 -5.22
C SER A 153 10.41 -9.37 -4.63
N GLU A 154 10.09 -8.12 -4.94
CA GLU A 154 10.82 -6.97 -4.41
C GLU A 154 10.01 -5.68 -4.42
N ILE A 155 10.43 -4.76 -3.55
CA ILE A 155 10.02 -3.34 -3.55
C ILE A 155 11.27 -2.49 -3.78
N SER A 156 11.14 -1.50 -4.64
CA SER A 156 12.17 -0.47 -4.88
C SER A 156 11.50 0.91 -4.85
N PHE A 157 12.22 1.91 -4.36
CA PHE A 157 11.78 3.30 -4.36
C PHE A 157 12.64 4.12 -5.30
N PHE A 158 12.05 5.18 -5.86
CA PHE A 158 12.70 6.11 -6.77
C PHE A 158 12.55 7.51 -6.19
N LYS A 159 13.59 8.34 -6.30
CA LYS A 159 13.54 9.75 -5.91
C LYS A 159 13.72 10.57 -7.19
N ASN A 160 12.68 11.31 -7.59
CA ASN A 160 12.66 12.10 -8.82
C ASN A 160 13.11 11.27 -10.05
N GLY A 161 12.59 10.04 -10.15
CA GLY A 161 12.91 9.10 -11.24
C GLY A 161 14.19 8.28 -11.05
N LEU A 162 15.04 8.63 -10.08
CA LEU A 162 16.30 7.91 -9.81
C LEU A 162 16.08 6.75 -8.83
N CYS A 163 16.38 5.52 -9.29
CA CYS A 163 16.29 4.30 -8.49
C CYS A 163 17.20 4.36 -7.25
N GLN A 164 16.64 4.10 -6.07
CA GLN A 164 17.39 4.04 -4.80
C GLN A 164 17.87 2.61 -4.47
N GLY A 165 17.73 1.67 -5.43
CA GLY A 165 18.06 0.26 -5.26
C GLY A 165 16.91 -0.57 -4.70
N VAL A 166 17.17 -1.84 -4.38
CA VAL A 166 16.14 -2.75 -3.84
C VAL A 166 15.96 -2.52 -2.33
N ALA A 167 14.77 -2.08 -1.94
CA ALA A 167 14.45 -1.83 -0.53
C ALA A 167 14.14 -3.14 0.20
N PHE A 168 13.20 -3.93 -0.33
CA PHE A 168 12.75 -5.15 0.32
C PHE A 168 12.71 -6.30 -0.69
N LYS A 169 13.03 -7.50 -0.23
CA LYS A 169 12.93 -8.76 -0.96
C LYS A 169 12.12 -9.75 -0.13
N ASP A 170 11.80 -10.89 -0.73
CA ASP A 170 11.16 -12.01 -0.03
C ASP A 170 9.82 -11.60 0.60
N LEU A 171 9.01 -10.88 -0.19
CA LEU A 171 7.71 -10.37 0.20
C LEU A 171 6.72 -11.53 0.38
N TYR A 172 5.90 -11.45 1.42
CA TYR A 172 4.82 -12.43 1.61
C TYR A 172 3.69 -12.21 0.60
N GLY A 173 3.10 -13.30 0.13
CA GLY A 173 1.93 -13.29 -0.71
C GLY A 173 0.76 -12.61 -0.02
N GLY A 174 0.06 -11.76 -0.76
CA GLY A 174 -0.99 -10.92 -0.23
C GLY A 174 -1.17 -9.67 -1.09
N ARG A 175 -2.08 -8.80 -0.66
CA ARG A 175 -2.42 -7.59 -1.40
C ARG A 175 -1.69 -6.37 -0.84
N TYR A 176 -0.98 -5.66 -1.70
CA TYR A 176 -0.19 -4.47 -1.37
C TYR A 176 -0.88 -3.22 -1.92
N TYR A 177 -1.11 -2.25 -1.04
CA TYR A 177 -1.78 -1.00 -1.35
C TYR A 177 -0.79 0.16 -1.26
N PRO A 178 -0.85 1.13 -2.19
CA PRO A 178 -0.21 2.43 -2.02
C PRO A 178 -0.61 3.05 -0.68
N ALA A 179 0.38 3.51 0.08
CA ALA A 179 0.18 4.04 1.41
C ALA A 179 1.10 5.22 1.71
N ALA A 180 0.57 6.18 2.46
CA ALA A 180 1.33 7.29 3.00
C ALA A 180 0.99 7.45 4.47
N SER A 181 2.00 7.78 5.25
CA SER A 181 1.82 8.28 6.60
C SER A 181 2.51 9.62 6.76
N MET A 182 1.81 10.55 7.39
CA MET A 182 2.30 11.91 7.63
C MET A 182 2.28 12.17 9.13
N TYR A 183 3.21 13.02 9.56
CA TYR A 183 3.38 13.49 10.92
C TYR A 183 3.53 15.00 10.90
N THR A 184 3.03 15.67 11.92
CA THR A 184 3.40 17.05 12.28
C THR A 184 3.11 17.26 13.77
N LEU A 185 3.69 18.30 14.36
CA LEU A 185 3.40 18.66 15.75
C LEU A 185 1.98 19.23 15.89
N PRO A 186 1.35 19.13 17.08
CA PRO A 186 0.08 19.80 17.33
C PRO A 186 0.16 21.31 17.06
N ASN A 187 -0.93 21.90 16.56
CA ASN A 187 -1.06 23.33 16.28
C ASN A 187 -0.11 23.87 15.20
N GLN A 188 0.49 22.99 14.39
CA GLN A 188 1.26 23.37 13.21
C GLN A 188 0.39 23.22 11.94
N PRO A 189 0.78 23.87 10.83
CA PRO A 189 0.17 23.61 9.53
C PRO A 189 0.19 22.12 9.19
N SER A 190 -0.81 21.67 8.44
CA SER A 190 -0.87 20.27 8.02
C SER A 190 0.32 19.90 7.13
N CYS A 191 0.83 18.69 7.35
CA CYS A 191 1.69 18.02 6.39
C CYS A 191 0.79 17.38 5.32
N ALA A 192 1.16 17.47 4.05
CA ALA A 192 0.35 17.02 2.93
C ALA A 192 1.19 16.33 1.84
N VAL A 193 0.58 15.34 1.20
CA VAL A 193 1.13 14.62 0.04
C VAL A 193 0.04 14.39 -0.99
N SER A 194 0.42 14.27 -2.27
CA SER A 194 -0.49 13.92 -3.35
C SER A 194 -0.04 12.64 -4.05
N PHE A 195 -1.00 11.81 -4.44
CA PHE A 195 -0.77 10.55 -5.12
C PHE A 195 -0.99 10.73 -6.62
N ASN A 196 -0.11 10.12 -7.40
CA ASN A 196 -0.28 9.95 -8.83
C ASN A 196 -0.24 8.46 -9.17
N PHE A 197 -1.39 7.89 -9.54
CA PHE A 197 -1.51 6.46 -9.87
C PHE A 197 -1.21 6.17 -11.35
N GLY A 198 -0.82 7.19 -12.13
CA GLY A 198 -0.62 7.11 -13.57
C GLY A 198 -1.90 7.33 -14.39
N PRO A 199 -1.82 7.20 -15.72
CA PRO A 199 -0.65 6.72 -16.48
C PRO A 199 0.43 7.79 -16.69
N GLU A 200 0.07 9.07 -16.55
CA GLU A 200 1.00 10.19 -16.74
C GLU A 200 1.76 10.46 -15.44
N PHE A 201 3.04 10.12 -15.42
CA PHE A 201 3.92 10.27 -14.25
C PHE A 201 4.79 11.53 -14.38
N GLU A 202 5.12 12.17 -13.25
CA GLU A 202 6.01 13.33 -13.23
C GLU A 202 7.47 12.91 -13.44
N PHE A 203 7.87 11.77 -12.85
CA PHE A 203 9.22 11.23 -12.96
C PHE A 203 9.21 9.70 -13.17
N PHE A 204 8.69 9.25 -14.32
CA PHE A 204 8.79 7.85 -14.69
C PHE A 204 10.25 7.47 -14.98
N PRO A 205 10.79 6.39 -14.38
CA PRO A 205 12.16 5.97 -14.63
C PRO A 205 12.40 5.60 -16.09
N GLU A 206 13.53 6.04 -16.66
CA GLU A 206 13.94 5.66 -18.03
C GLU A 206 14.30 4.17 -18.16
N SER A 207 14.76 3.57 -17.07
CA SER A 207 15.16 2.17 -16.97
C SER A 207 14.80 1.59 -15.61
N PHE A 208 14.51 0.30 -15.58
CA PHE A 208 14.28 -0.48 -14.37
C PHE A 208 15.39 -1.52 -14.10
N ASP A 209 16.56 -1.36 -14.72
CA ASP A 209 17.76 -2.23 -14.58
C ASP A 209 17.47 -3.73 -14.77
N GLY A 210 16.73 -4.07 -15.83
CA GLY A 210 16.38 -5.45 -16.16
C GLY A 210 15.18 -6.01 -15.39
N ARG A 211 14.56 -5.22 -14.50
CA ARG A 211 13.27 -5.58 -13.89
C ARG A 211 12.14 -5.48 -14.92
N PRO A 212 11.03 -6.21 -14.73
CA PRO A 212 9.84 -6.04 -15.54
C PRO A 212 9.36 -4.58 -15.54
N VAL A 213 8.96 -4.07 -16.71
CA VAL A 213 8.34 -2.75 -16.81
C VAL A 213 7.01 -2.78 -16.06
N PRO A 214 6.81 -1.91 -15.06
CA PRO A 214 5.61 -1.94 -14.24
C PRO A 214 4.41 -1.35 -14.97
N ARG A 215 3.22 -1.83 -14.63
CA ARG A 215 1.95 -1.19 -15.01
C ARG A 215 1.60 -0.06 -14.04
N PRO A 216 0.92 0.99 -14.49
CA PRO A 216 0.47 2.06 -13.60
C PRO A 216 -0.67 1.59 -12.69
N MET A 217 -0.66 2.01 -11.42
CA MET A 217 -1.68 1.63 -10.44
C MET A 217 -3.11 2.02 -10.83
N VAL A 218 -3.30 2.98 -11.75
CA VAL A 218 -4.61 3.35 -12.32
C VAL A 218 -5.31 2.20 -13.05
N GLU A 219 -4.54 1.26 -13.61
CA GLU A 219 -5.04 0.10 -14.33
C GLU A 219 -5.51 -1.04 -13.42
N VAL A 220 -5.21 -0.99 -12.12
CA VAL A 220 -5.62 -2.04 -11.18
C VAL A 220 -7.15 -2.13 -11.18
N ALA A 221 -7.68 -3.32 -11.46
CA ALA A 221 -9.13 -3.53 -11.49
C ALA A 221 -9.78 -3.20 -10.14
N TYR A 222 -11.03 -2.74 -10.18
CA TYR A 222 -11.81 -2.63 -8.95
C TYR A 222 -12.10 -4.03 -8.43
N HIS A 223 -11.39 -4.41 -7.37
CA HIS A 223 -11.74 -5.58 -6.59
C HIS A 223 -12.87 -5.15 -5.65
N GLY A 224 -14.10 -5.14 -6.19
CA GLY A 224 -15.27 -5.32 -5.34
C GLY A 224 -15.07 -6.60 -4.52
N PHE A 225 -15.85 -6.79 -3.46
CA PHE A 225 -15.74 -7.98 -2.65
C PHE A 225 -16.16 -9.22 -3.47
N ASP A 226 -15.22 -9.78 -4.25
CA ASP A 226 -15.38 -10.90 -5.18
C ASP A 226 -15.64 -12.18 -4.38
N GLY A 227 -16.86 -12.30 -3.86
CA GLY A 227 -17.38 -13.54 -3.30
C GLY A 227 -17.79 -14.43 -4.46
N ARG A 228 -16.94 -15.36 -4.86
CA ARG A 228 -17.41 -16.53 -5.61
C ARG A 228 -18.44 -17.25 -4.73
N PHE A 229 -19.64 -17.43 -5.26
CA PHE A 229 -20.75 -18.06 -4.57
C PHE A 229 -20.64 -19.56 -4.74
N GLU A 230 -20.31 -20.29 -3.66
CA GLU A 230 -20.61 -21.71 -3.59
C GLU A 230 -21.93 -21.85 -2.85
N ASN A 231 -23.01 -22.08 -3.60
CA ASN A 231 -24.22 -22.63 -3.02
C ASN A 231 -23.85 -24.05 -2.57
N GLY A 232 -23.64 -24.23 -1.27
CA GLY A 232 -23.56 -25.57 -0.69
C GLY A 232 -24.83 -26.32 -1.10
N ALA A 233 -24.66 -27.39 -1.87
CA ALA A 233 -25.75 -28.28 -2.21
C ALA A 233 -26.37 -28.76 -0.89
N VAL A 234 -27.59 -28.32 -0.62
CA VAL A 234 -28.41 -28.87 0.45
C VAL A 234 -28.67 -30.31 0.05
N ASN A 235 -27.94 -31.24 0.67
CA ASN A 235 -28.29 -32.65 0.65
C ASN A 235 -29.65 -32.77 1.35
N GLU A 236 -30.72 -32.82 0.56
CA GLU A 236 -31.98 -33.41 1.00
C GLU A 236 -31.74 -34.92 1.18
N LYS A 237 -31.23 -35.27 2.36
CA LYS A 237 -31.34 -36.61 2.91
C LYS A 237 -32.28 -36.56 4.10
N GLN A 238 -33.18 -37.54 4.10
CA GLN A 238 -34.12 -37.96 5.15
C GLN A 238 -35.47 -37.25 5.10
N GLN A 239 -36.62 -37.90 5.20
CA GLN A 239 -37.05 -39.30 5.11
C GLN A 239 -38.58 -39.26 5.08
#